data_AF-A0A7X7HT67-F1
#
_entry.id   AF-A0A7X7HT67-F1
#
_cell.length_a   1.000
_cell.length_b   1.000
_cell.length_c   1.000
_cell.angle_alpha   90.00
_cell.angle_beta   90.00
_cell.angle_gamma   90.00
#
_symmetry.space_group_name_H-M   'P 1'
#
loop_
_entity.id
_entity.type
_entity.pdbx_description
1 polymer ?
#
loop_
_entity_poly.entity_id
_entity_poly.type
_entity_poly.pdbx_seq_one_letter_code
_entity_poly.pdbx_strand_id
1 'polypeptide(L)'
;ADPEPDPPAATRTTALQLRIESLRGRRQELEQLAGDIDVADLSGVAAALTAFDEAPALVPKGEAGVLADAWHDLEKDRKGLALGTTEEESAAIEAVRRAEDAVAAAEDELSRPHLDEDMVARIEAAHAAYIEASDKVDRRFGGGRARRQLAEAEAEEEQLLNGVGFDSWVDYLMSASKRTDDPEMTAEHAALEAAREELAVCRAELDAIPGAVGRRHRRARLEQSESELVSRVEAVLGREPTGEGVEADLRAITAPYEPVAEVAGLTAALIGAGLDDATSDIPESRLADKARQILASNARAERRRAELVAAIDALGEALTVLEAAAAEGRSDVPEMPRLPDMAEPPVAFVDVVESSAPMDTYESAEAAATAATPEAPPDESGEGTGAAEPEGSEDIASEDVAPEDAEPVRSFRDRHELVDAMHWEAMVAIAGARADGPAGQLPVVLDDPFAVLDPDESVDLMSRLVRLTDHVQMIVVTDRPEVADWAAAVGDEHAAILEVAR
;
A
#
# COMPACT_ATOMS: atom_id res chain seq x y z
N ALA A 1 64.32 39.87 56.21
CA ALA A 1 63.24 40.56 55.51
C ALA A 1 62.45 41.26 56.60
N ASP A 2 62.57 42.58 56.70
CA ASP A 2 61.70 43.35 57.59
C ASP A 2 60.25 43.16 57.13
N PRO A 3 59.29 42.96 58.05
CA PRO A 3 57.88 42.94 57.69
C PRO A 3 57.54 44.29 57.07
N GLU A 4 57.03 44.24 55.85
CA GLU A 4 56.56 45.41 55.12
C GLU A 4 55.53 46.15 55.99
N PRO A 5 55.63 47.49 56.12
CA PRO A 5 54.77 48.24 57.01
C PRO A 5 53.31 48.05 56.60
N ASP A 6 52.54 47.55 57.55
CA ASP A 6 51.11 47.29 57.41
C ASP A 6 50.40 48.54 56.84
N PRO A 7 49.64 48.43 55.74
CA PRO A 7 49.02 49.59 55.11
C PRO A 7 48.07 50.27 56.11
N PRO A 8 47.98 51.61 56.10
CA PRO A 8 47.19 52.35 57.07
C PRO A 8 45.72 51.93 56.99
N ALA A 9 45.05 51.84 58.14
CA ALA A 9 43.68 51.32 58.25
C ALA A 9 42.67 51.96 57.28
N ALA A 10 42.88 53.24 56.91
CA ALA A 10 42.09 53.92 55.90
C ALA A 10 42.13 53.25 54.52
N THR A 11 43.31 52.80 54.07
CA THR A 11 43.49 52.13 52.78
C THR A 11 42.79 50.77 52.74
N ARG A 12 42.79 50.04 53.86
CA ARG A 12 42.12 48.74 53.98
C ARG A 12 40.60 48.85 53.93
N THR A 13 40.03 49.86 54.61
CA THR A 13 38.58 50.15 54.51
C THR A 13 38.17 50.50 53.08
N THR A 14 39.02 51.24 52.34
CA THR A 14 38.77 51.53 50.92
C THR A 14 38.82 50.27 50.05
N ALA A 15 39.77 49.36 50.30
CA ALA A 15 39.86 48.09 49.56
C ALA A 15 38.63 47.20 49.78
N LEU A 16 38.12 47.10 51.02
CA LEU A 16 36.90 46.36 51.33
C LEU A 16 35.67 46.95 50.60
N GLN A 17 35.53 48.28 50.59
CA GLN A 17 34.43 48.96 49.89
C GLN A 17 34.49 48.75 48.38
N LEU A 18 35.67 48.90 47.76
CA LEU A 18 35.87 48.64 46.34
C LEU A 18 35.55 47.18 45.97
N ARG A 19 35.90 46.23 46.84
CA ARG A 19 35.54 44.81 46.63
C ARG A 19 34.03 44.59 46.69
N ILE A 20 33.34 45.20 47.66
CA ILE A 20 31.86 45.14 47.76
C ILE A 20 31.22 45.73 46.48
N GLU A 21 31.65 46.91 46.04
CA GLU A 21 31.13 47.55 44.82
C GLU A 21 31.39 46.71 43.57
N SER A 22 32.60 46.14 43.44
CA SER A 22 32.96 45.24 42.35
C SER A 22 32.06 43.99 42.31
N LEU A 23 31.82 43.35 43.45
CA LEU A 23 30.95 42.17 43.53
C LEU A 23 29.47 42.51 43.28
N ARG A 24 28.99 43.68 43.72
CA ARG A 24 27.65 44.17 43.37
C ARG A 24 27.49 44.40 41.87
N GLY A 25 28.48 45.05 41.25
CA GLY A 25 28.51 45.25 39.79
C GLY A 25 28.48 43.93 39.03
N ARG A 26 29.30 42.96 39.44
CA ARG A 26 29.32 41.62 38.84
C ARG A 26 28.00 40.88 39.02
N ARG A 27 27.40 40.96 40.21
CA ARG A 27 26.08 40.35 40.47
C ARG A 27 25.02 40.93 39.54
N GLN A 28 24.96 42.24 39.38
CA GLN A 28 24.01 42.90 38.48
C GLN A 28 24.22 42.48 37.02
N GLU A 29 25.47 42.35 36.59
CA GLU A 29 25.81 41.84 35.24
C GLU A 29 25.31 40.39 35.04
N LEU A 30 25.53 39.50 36.01
CA LEU A 30 25.03 38.13 35.93
C LEU A 30 23.51 38.06 35.97
N GLU A 31 22.85 38.89 36.79
CA GLU A 31 21.38 39.01 36.83
C GLU A 31 20.82 39.43 35.46
N GLN A 32 21.49 40.38 34.79
CA GLN A 32 21.14 40.79 33.43
C GLN A 32 21.33 39.64 32.44
N LEU A 33 22.50 38.98 32.44
CA LEU A 33 22.76 37.83 31.56
C LEU A 33 21.77 36.68 31.80
N ALA A 34 21.37 36.43 33.04
CA ALA A 34 20.39 35.40 33.38
C ALA A 34 18.95 35.77 32.95
N GLY A 35 18.64 37.07 32.92
CA GLY A 35 17.38 37.62 32.41
C GLY A 35 17.30 37.63 30.89
N ASP A 36 18.43 37.76 30.19
CA ASP A 36 18.52 37.77 28.73
C ASP A 36 18.41 36.37 28.12
N ILE A 37 18.62 35.30 28.90
CA ILE A 37 18.43 33.92 28.45
C ILE A 37 16.96 33.57 28.47
N ASP A 38 16.35 33.56 27.29
CA ASP A 38 14.99 33.05 27.09
C ASP A 38 14.95 31.52 27.18
N VAL A 39 14.05 31.00 28.02
CA VAL A 39 13.82 29.57 28.21
C VAL A 39 12.34 29.34 27.95
N ALA A 40 12.06 28.70 26.81
CA ALA A 40 10.70 28.35 26.43
C ALA A 40 10.25 27.08 27.16
N ASP A 41 8.96 26.99 27.49
CA ASP A 41 8.35 25.72 27.89
C ASP A 41 8.15 24.84 26.66
N LEU A 42 8.99 23.83 26.52
CA LEU A 42 8.97 22.88 25.40
C LEU A 42 8.43 21.49 25.80
N SER A 43 7.70 21.39 26.91
CA SER A 43 7.14 20.12 27.39
C SER A 43 6.20 19.46 26.37
N GLY A 44 5.37 20.25 25.68
CA GLY A 44 4.50 19.76 24.61
C GLY A 44 5.27 19.22 23.39
N VAL A 45 6.37 19.89 23.00
CA VAL A 45 7.24 19.45 21.90
C VAL A 45 7.94 18.14 22.26
N ALA A 46 8.43 18.02 23.49
CA ALA A 46 9.05 16.78 23.97
C ALA A 46 8.06 15.61 23.97
N ALA A 47 6.82 15.81 24.45
CA ALA A 47 5.79 14.78 24.45
C ALA A 47 5.40 14.35 23.02
N ALA A 48 5.24 15.30 22.10
CA ALA A 48 4.91 15.01 20.70
C ALA A 48 6.05 14.28 19.99
N LEU A 49 7.31 14.64 20.27
CA LEU A 49 8.47 13.94 19.73
C LEU A 49 8.57 12.50 20.23
N THR A 50 8.29 12.26 21.52
CA THR A 50 8.24 10.89 22.06
C THR A 50 7.16 10.07 21.34
N ALA A 51 5.97 10.63 21.14
CA ALA A 51 4.90 9.94 20.40
C ALA A 51 5.31 9.62 18.95
N PHE A 52 6.03 10.54 18.29
CA PHE A 52 6.60 10.32 16.96
C PHE A 52 7.67 9.21 16.95
N ASP A 53 8.55 9.16 17.96
CA ASP A 53 9.62 8.16 18.07
C ASP A 53 9.08 6.76 18.47
N GLU A 54 7.96 6.72 19.21
CA GLU A 54 7.26 5.49 19.60
C GLU A 54 6.30 4.96 18.53
N ALA A 55 6.11 5.70 17.44
CA ALA A 55 5.32 5.27 16.30
C ALA A 55 5.81 3.91 15.76
N PRO A 56 4.91 2.95 15.50
CA PRO A 56 5.31 1.66 14.96
C PRO A 56 5.93 1.83 13.58
N ALA A 57 6.97 1.07 13.24
CA ALA A 57 7.55 1.11 11.89
C ALA A 57 6.63 0.45 10.83
N LEU A 58 5.85 -0.53 11.28
CA LEU A 58 4.98 -1.35 10.46
C LEU A 58 3.62 -1.45 11.13
N VAL A 59 2.56 -1.27 10.34
CA VAL A 59 1.18 -1.49 10.79
C VAL A 59 0.55 -2.62 9.98
N PRO A 60 -0.33 -3.43 10.59
CA PRO A 60 -1.12 -4.40 9.83
C PRO A 60 -1.84 -3.69 8.68
N LYS A 61 -1.73 -4.24 7.46
CA LYS A 61 -2.45 -3.66 6.33
C LYS A 61 -3.94 -3.84 6.58
N GLY A 62 -4.67 -2.73 6.78
CA GLY A 62 -6.07 -2.78 7.24
C GLY A 62 -6.96 -3.68 6.37
N GLU A 63 -6.78 -3.60 5.06
CA GLU A 63 -7.47 -4.47 4.10
C GLU A 63 -7.15 -5.96 4.31
N ALA A 64 -5.89 -6.33 4.56
CA ALA A 64 -5.50 -7.72 4.80
C ALA A 64 -6.11 -8.25 6.11
N GLY A 65 -6.23 -7.41 7.14
CA GLY A 65 -6.93 -7.75 8.37
C GLY A 65 -8.42 -8.04 8.14
N VAL A 66 -9.10 -7.19 7.38
CA VAL A 66 -10.52 -7.39 7.02
C VAL A 66 -10.71 -8.68 6.21
N LEU A 67 -9.81 -8.96 5.27
CA LEU A 67 -9.84 -10.20 4.50
C LEU A 67 -9.57 -11.43 5.36
N ALA A 68 -8.65 -11.35 6.34
CA ALA A 68 -8.38 -12.44 7.27
C ALA A 68 -9.62 -12.79 8.11
N ASP A 69 -10.33 -11.78 8.60
CA ASP A 69 -11.54 -11.98 9.39
C ASP A 69 -12.68 -12.54 8.53
N ALA A 70 -12.84 -12.05 7.30
CA ALA A 70 -13.80 -12.61 6.34
C ALA A 70 -13.49 -14.08 6.01
N TRP A 71 -12.21 -14.43 5.84
CA TRP A 71 -11.78 -15.81 5.61
C TRP A 71 -12.08 -16.71 6.80
N HIS A 72 -11.80 -16.23 8.01
CA HIS A 72 -12.11 -16.94 9.25
C HIS A 72 -13.61 -17.23 9.40
N ASP A 73 -14.45 -16.23 9.13
CA ASP A 73 -15.90 -16.37 9.18
C ASP A 73 -16.42 -17.36 8.12
N LEU A 74 -15.86 -17.33 6.90
CA LEU A 74 -16.20 -18.30 5.85
C LEU A 74 -15.84 -19.73 6.26
N GLU A 75 -14.65 -19.96 6.82
CA GLU A 75 -14.25 -21.28 7.32
C GLU A 75 -15.16 -21.77 8.45
N LYS A 76 -15.52 -20.87 9.35
CA LYS A 76 -16.42 -21.16 10.47
C LYS A 76 -17.81 -21.53 9.97
N ASP A 77 -18.35 -20.81 8.98
CA ASP A 77 -19.63 -21.12 8.36
C ASP A 77 -19.60 -22.45 7.60
N ARG A 78 -18.50 -22.76 6.91
CA ARG A 78 -18.28 -24.05 6.25
C ARG A 78 -18.25 -25.20 7.24
N LYS A 79 -17.51 -25.05 8.34
CA LYS A 79 -17.46 -26.03 9.45
C LYS A 79 -18.85 -26.19 10.09
N GLY A 80 -19.59 -25.10 10.27
CA GLY A 80 -20.95 -25.11 10.80
C GLY A 80 -21.95 -25.86 9.90
N LEU A 81 -21.87 -25.67 8.58
CA LEU A 81 -22.68 -26.42 7.61
C LEU A 81 -22.34 -27.92 7.62
N ALA A 82 -21.04 -28.27 7.64
CA ALA A 82 -20.60 -29.66 7.67
C ALA A 82 -21.13 -30.39 8.90
N LEU A 83 -21.06 -29.77 10.09
CA LEU A 83 -21.61 -30.32 11.33
C LEU A 83 -23.14 -30.46 11.33
N GLY A 84 -23.83 -29.62 10.55
CA GLY A 84 -25.29 -29.64 10.43
C GLY A 84 -25.85 -30.58 9.35
N THR A 85 -24.98 -31.21 8.55
CA THR A 85 -25.39 -32.12 7.47
C THR A 85 -25.53 -33.54 8.04
N THR A 86 -26.67 -34.18 7.86
CA THR A 86 -26.90 -35.56 8.35
C THR A 86 -26.29 -36.59 7.39
N GLU A 87 -26.10 -37.83 7.86
CA GLU A 87 -25.67 -38.94 6.99
C GLU A 87 -26.69 -39.20 5.86
N GLU A 88 -27.99 -39.11 6.16
CA GLU A 88 -29.08 -39.24 5.19
C GLU A 88 -29.02 -38.15 4.11
N GLU A 89 -28.78 -36.89 4.51
CA GLU A 89 -28.61 -35.78 3.58
C GLU A 89 -27.34 -35.93 2.75
N SER A 90 -26.23 -36.40 3.35
CA SER A 90 -24.99 -36.64 2.63
C SER A 90 -25.17 -37.72 1.56
N ALA A 91 -25.85 -38.83 1.89
CA ALA A 91 -26.17 -39.89 0.94
C ALA A 91 -27.10 -39.40 -0.18
N ALA A 92 -28.09 -38.55 0.14
CA ALA A 92 -28.98 -37.95 -0.86
C ALA A 92 -28.24 -36.97 -1.79
N ILE A 93 -27.31 -36.16 -1.26
CA ILE A 93 -26.44 -35.29 -2.07
C ILE A 93 -25.56 -36.12 -3.01
N GLU A 94 -24.96 -37.20 -2.52
CA GLU A 94 -24.17 -38.12 -3.37
C GLU A 94 -25.02 -38.82 -4.42
N ALA A 95 -26.27 -39.16 -4.11
CA ALA A 95 -27.21 -39.71 -5.09
C ALA A 95 -27.55 -38.70 -6.20
N VAL A 96 -27.80 -37.43 -5.85
CA VAL A 96 -28.01 -36.35 -6.83
C VAL A 96 -26.78 -36.18 -7.71
N ARG A 97 -25.57 -36.12 -7.15
CA ARG A 97 -24.32 -36.01 -7.93
C ARG A 97 -24.16 -37.15 -8.92
N ARG A 98 -24.37 -38.40 -8.49
CA ARG A 98 -24.30 -39.57 -9.39
C ARG A 98 -25.34 -39.50 -10.52
N ALA A 99 -26.54 -38.98 -10.24
CA ALA A 99 -27.57 -38.80 -11.25
C ALA A 99 -27.23 -37.66 -12.23
N GLU A 100 -26.61 -36.57 -11.76
CA GLU A 100 -26.09 -35.50 -12.62
C GLU A 100 -24.99 -36.01 -13.55
N ASP A 101 -24.03 -36.78 -13.03
CA ASP A 101 -22.99 -37.43 -13.83
C ASP A 101 -23.58 -38.38 -14.89
N ALA A 102 -24.65 -39.10 -14.56
CA ALA A 102 -25.36 -39.98 -15.50
C ALA A 102 -26.09 -39.21 -16.61
N VAL A 103 -26.70 -38.05 -16.28
CA VAL A 103 -27.29 -37.15 -17.27
C VAL A 103 -26.21 -36.58 -18.18
N ALA A 104 -25.12 -36.06 -17.62
CA ALA A 104 -24.00 -35.54 -18.40
C ALA A 104 -23.42 -36.59 -19.37
N ALA A 105 -23.21 -37.83 -18.90
CA ALA A 105 -22.73 -38.92 -19.75
C ALA A 105 -23.73 -39.28 -20.87
N ALA A 106 -25.04 -39.24 -20.61
CA ALA A 106 -26.06 -39.48 -21.61
C ALA A 106 -26.18 -38.32 -22.63
N GLU A 107 -26.01 -37.08 -22.18
CA GLU A 107 -25.94 -35.90 -23.05
C GLU A 107 -24.68 -35.92 -23.93
N ASP A 108 -23.54 -36.36 -23.39
CA ASP A 108 -22.30 -36.56 -24.14
C ASP A 108 -22.43 -37.65 -25.21
N GLU A 109 -23.13 -38.75 -24.92
CA GLU A 109 -23.38 -39.81 -25.91
C GLU A 109 -24.27 -39.32 -27.06
N LEU A 110 -25.28 -38.50 -26.72
CA LEU A 110 -26.22 -37.90 -27.68
C LEU A 110 -25.60 -36.74 -28.48
N SER A 111 -24.69 -35.96 -27.88
CA SER A 111 -24.03 -34.83 -28.54
C SER A 111 -22.99 -35.26 -29.58
N ARG A 112 -22.68 -36.56 -29.66
CA ARG A 112 -21.78 -37.10 -30.69
C ARG A 112 -22.28 -36.77 -32.11
N PRO A 113 -21.38 -36.44 -33.05
CA PRO A 113 -21.76 -35.92 -34.36
C PRO A 113 -22.72 -36.84 -35.11
N HIS A 114 -23.80 -36.26 -35.62
CA HIS A 114 -24.76 -36.95 -36.48
C HIS A 114 -24.30 -36.81 -37.92
N LEU A 115 -23.96 -37.95 -38.54
CA LEU A 115 -23.60 -38.01 -39.93
C LEU A 115 -24.85 -38.21 -40.78
N ASP A 116 -25.21 -37.20 -41.58
CA ASP A 116 -26.23 -37.35 -42.61
C ASP A 116 -25.79 -38.37 -43.67
N GLU A 117 -26.72 -39.09 -44.31
CA GLU A 117 -26.43 -40.14 -45.29
C GLU A 117 -25.59 -39.59 -46.47
N ASP A 118 -25.89 -38.36 -46.89
CA ASP A 118 -25.11 -37.64 -47.90
C ASP A 118 -23.69 -37.30 -47.41
N MET A 119 -23.50 -37.03 -46.11
CA MET A 119 -22.20 -36.75 -45.52
C MET A 119 -21.37 -38.02 -45.34
N VAL A 120 -22.00 -39.13 -44.91
CA VAL A 120 -21.40 -40.47 -44.88
C VAL A 120 -20.86 -40.81 -46.27
N ALA A 121 -21.69 -40.68 -47.31
CA ALA A 121 -21.28 -40.97 -48.69
C ALA A 121 -20.10 -40.09 -49.16
N ARG A 122 -20.05 -38.82 -48.73
CA ARG A 122 -18.93 -37.91 -49.04
C ARG A 122 -17.64 -38.31 -48.35
N ILE A 123 -17.71 -38.68 -47.06
CA ILE A 123 -16.56 -39.12 -46.28
C ILE A 123 -16.01 -40.44 -46.84
N GLU A 124 -16.88 -41.40 -47.15
CA GLU A 124 -16.49 -42.67 -47.79
C GLU A 124 -15.88 -42.48 -49.17
N ALA A 125 -16.42 -41.56 -49.98
CA ALA A 125 -15.87 -41.24 -51.29
C ALA A 125 -14.48 -40.58 -51.20
N ALA A 126 -14.27 -39.69 -50.22
CA ALA A 126 -12.98 -39.05 -49.98
C ALA A 126 -11.91 -40.08 -49.55
N HIS A 127 -12.25 -41.00 -48.65
CA HIS A 127 -11.33 -42.09 -48.26
C HIS A 127 -11.05 -43.06 -49.40
N ALA A 128 -12.05 -43.40 -50.22
CA ALA A 128 -11.84 -44.20 -51.43
C ALA A 128 -10.87 -43.52 -52.41
N ALA A 129 -10.96 -42.19 -52.55
CA ALA A 129 -10.02 -41.40 -53.34
C ALA A 129 -8.61 -41.37 -52.74
N TYR A 130 -8.49 -41.30 -51.41
CA TYR A 130 -7.22 -41.43 -50.69
C TYR A 130 -6.56 -42.79 -50.95
N ILE A 131 -7.30 -43.91 -50.81
CA ILE A 131 -6.78 -45.26 -51.11
C ILE A 131 -6.33 -45.36 -52.57
N GLU A 132 -7.14 -44.88 -53.52
CA GLU A 132 -6.78 -44.93 -54.95
C GLU A 132 -5.55 -44.08 -55.28
N ALA A 133 -5.39 -42.92 -54.61
CA ALA A 133 -4.23 -42.05 -54.76
C ALA A 133 -2.97 -42.68 -54.13
N SER A 134 -3.10 -43.31 -52.97
CA SER A 134 -2.03 -44.03 -52.28
C SER A 134 -1.50 -45.19 -53.13
N ASP A 135 -2.39 -46.02 -53.67
CA ASP A 135 -2.06 -47.12 -54.60
C ASP A 135 -1.31 -46.63 -55.85
N LYS A 136 -1.62 -45.42 -56.35
CA LYS A 136 -0.93 -44.82 -57.51
C LYS A 136 0.47 -44.32 -57.16
N VAL A 137 0.70 -43.87 -55.93
CA VAL A 137 2.02 -43.48 -55.44
C VAL A 137 2.92 -44.70 -55.23
N ASP A 138 2.37 -45.81 -54.74
CA ASP A 138 3.10 -47.06 -54.49
C ASP A 138 3.51 -47.80 -55.77
N ARG A 139 2.87 -47.52 -56.91
CA ARG A 139 3.28 -48.05 -58.20
C ARG A 139 4.64 -47.47 -58.63
N ARG A 140 5.43 -48.29 -59.32
CA ARG A 140 6.83 -48.07 -59.73
C ARG A 140 7.15 -46.78 -60.51
N PHE A 141 6.13 -45.98 -60.88
CA PHE A 141 6.23 -44.68 -61.57
C PHE A 141 5.37 -43.58 -60.90
N GLY A 142 5.16 -43.64 -59.57
CA GLY A 142 4.51 -42.59 -58.79
C GLY A 142 5.30 -41.28 -58.80
N GLY A 143 5.17 -40.51 -59.88
CA GLY A 143 5.84 -39.21 -60.05
C GLY A 143 5.26 -38.13 -59.12
N GLY A 144 5.86 -36.94 -59.16
CA GLY A 144 5.44 -35.81 -58.32
C GLY A 144 3.95 -35.42 -58.45
N ARG A 145 3.29 -35.77 -59.56
CA ARG A 145 1.85 -35.59 -59.74
C ARG A 145 1.01 -36.55 -58.89
N ALA A 146 1.43 -37.82 -58.75
CA ALA A 146 0.72 -38.79 -57.91
C ALA A 146 0.83 -38.40 -56.42
N ARG A 147 2.00 -37.90 -55.99
CA ARG A 147 2.19 -37.39 -54.62
C ARG A 147 1.33 -36.17 -54.32
N ARG A 148 1.15 -35.26 -55.28
CA ARG A 148 0.22 -34.12 -55.14
C ARG A 148 -1.23 -34.57 -55.01
N GLN A 149 -1.65 -35.56 -55.79
CA GLN A 149 -3.00 -36.12 -55.70
C GLN A 149 -3.26 -36.82 -54.37
N LEU A 150 -2.27 -37.51 -53.81
CA LEU A 150 -2.37 -38.10 -52.47
C LEU A 150 -2.54 -37.02 -51.39
N ALA A 151 -1.71 -35.98 -51.42
CA ALA A 151 -1.80 -34.88 -50.45
C ALA A 151 -3.13 -34.10 -50.56
N GLU A 152 -3.69 -33.96 -51.76
CA GLU A 152 -5.00 -33.34 -51.98
C GLU A 152 -6.15 -34.20 -51.45
N ALA A 153 -6.10 -35.52 -51.67
CA ALA A 153 -7.09 -36.46 -51.14
C ALA A 153 -7.02 -36.60 -49.61
N GLU A 154 -5.80 -36.61 -49.04
CA GLU A 154 -5.58 -36.61 -47.59
C GLU A 154 -6.12 -35.33 -46.95
N ALA A 155 -5.85 -34.15 -47.54
CA ALA A 155 -6.39 -32.89 -47.04
C ALA A 155 -7.92 -32.80 -47.15
N GLU A 156 -8.53 -33.36 -48.21
CA GLU A 156 -9.98 -33.40 -48.36
C GLU A 156 -10.63 -34.37 -47.36
N GLU A 157 -10.04 -35.54 -47.13
CA GLU A 157 -10.47 -36.47 -46.10
C GLU A 157 -10.35 -35.85 -44.69
N GLU A 158 -9.21 -35.26 -44.35
CA GLU A 158 -8.98 -34.58 -43.08
C GLU A 158 -9.95 -33.40 -42.90
N GLN A 159 -10.19 -32.61 -43.94
CA GLN A 159 -11.13 -31.49 -43.90
C GLN A 159 -12.56 -31.96 -43.66
N LEU A 160 -12.99 -33.04 -44.33
CA LEU A 160 -14.34 -33.58 -44.16
C LEU A 160 -14.50 -34.18 -42.75
N LEU A 161 -13.54 -34.98 -42.28
CA LEU A 161 -13.56 -35.59 -40.95
C LEU A 161 -13.54 -34.53 -39.84
N ASN A 162 -12.65 -33.54 -39.92
CA ASN A 162 -12.63 -32.43 -38.96
C ASN A 162 -13.94 -31.61 -38.99
N GLY A 163 -14.55 -31.46 -40.18
CA GLY A 163 -15.83 -30.77 -40.35
C GLY A 163 -17.02 -31.43 -39.66
N VAL A 164 -16.92 -32.74 -39.40
CA VAL A 164 -17.90 -33.52 -38.61
C VAL A 164 -17.37 -33.94 -37.25
N GLY A 165 -16.20 -33.45 -36.82
CA GLY A 165 -15.64 -33.69 -35.49
C GLY A 165 -15.01 -35.06 -35.27
N PHE A 166 -14.52 -35.72 -36.33
CA PHE A 166 -13.71 -36.94 -36.22
C PHE A 166 -12.24 -36.64 -36.47
N ASP A 167 -11.37 -37.15 -35.59
CA ASP A 167 -9.92 -36.92 -35.69
C ASP A 167 -9.25 -37.83 -36.73
N SER A 168 -9.91 -38.92 -37.13
CA SER A 168 -9.38 -39.85 -38.13
C SER A 168 -10.45 -40.75 -38.76
N TRP A 169 -10.11 -41.36 -39.89
CA TRP A 169 -10.97 -42.37 -40.54
C TRP A 169 -11.29 -43.57 -39.64
N VAL A 170 -10.36 -43.98 -38.77
CA VAL A 170 -10.57 -45.09 -37.83
C VAL A 170 -11.59 -44.70 -36.77
N ASP A 171 -11.53 -43.47 -36.28
CA ASP A 171 -12.50 -42.92 -35.33
C ASP A 171 -13.90 -42.80 -35.96
N TYR A 172 -13.96 -42.31 -37.20
CA TYR A 172 -15.15 -42.34 -38.04
C TYR A 172 -15.71 -43.78 -38.20
N LEU A 173 -14.90 -44.79 -38.52
CA LEU A 173 -15.38 -46.16 -38.75
C LEU A 173 -15.93 -46.80 -37.47
N MET A 174 -15.31 -46.51 -36.31
CA MET A 174 -15.78 -46.98 -35.01
C MET A 174 -17.09 -46.30 -34.58
N SER A 175 -17.34 -45.08 -35.05
CA SER A 175 -18.56 -44.30 -34.83
C SER A 175 -19.68 -44.64 -35.83
N ALA A 176 -19.35 -44.70 -37.13
CA ALA A 176 -20.28 -44.97 -38.23
C ALA A 176 -20.86 -46.39 -38.18
N SER A 177 -20.12 -47.35 -37.62
CA SER A 177 -20.60 -48.72 -37.35
C SER A 177 -21.85 -48.77 -36.45
N LYS A 178 -22.23 -47.68 -35.78
CA LYS A 178 -23.35 -47.65 -34.82
C LYS A 178 -24.64 -46.98 -35.32
N ARG A 179 -24.69 -46.30 -36.48
CA ARG A 179 -25.72 -45.25 -36.67
C ARG A 179 -26.44 -45.16 -38.01
N THR A 180 -26.33 -46.16 -38.89
CA THR A 180 -26.97 -46.11 -40.23
C THR A 180 -28.36 -46.74 -40.23
N ASP A 181 -29.32 -46.03 -39.60
CA ASP A 181 -30.75 -46.36 -39.35
C ASP A 181 -30.99 -47.11 -38.03
N ASP A 182 -31.28 -46.42 -36.90
CA ASP A 182 -31.37 -47.18 -35.65
C ASP A 182 -32.41 -46.80 -34.58
N PRO A 183 -33.25 -47.76 -34.13
CA PRO A 183 -33.89 -47.75 -32.79
C PRO A 183 -32.91 -47.46 -31.63
N GLU A 184 -31.59 -47.55 -31.82
CA GLU A 184 -30.61 -47.13 -30.82
C GLU A 184 -30.68 -45.64 -30.50
N MET A 185 -30.95 -44.73 -31.44
CA MET A 185 -31.17 -43.30 -31.14
C MET A 185 -32.41 -43.10 -30.25
N THR A 186 -33.48 -43.85 -30.50
CA THR A 186 -34.64 -43.84 -29.60
C THR A 186 -34.32 -44.42 -28.22
N ALA A 187 -33.35 -45.35 -28.14
CA ALA A 187 -32.86 -45.89 -26.89
C ALA A 187 -31.92 -44.92 -26.15
N GLU A 188 -31.06 -44.17 -26.85
CA GLU A 188 -30.19 -43.12 -26.30
C GLU A 188 -31.04 -41.96 -25.74
N HIS A 189 -32.03 -41.48 -26.51
CA HIS A 189 -33.00 -40.50 -26.00
C HIS A 189 -33.80 -41.03 -24.82
N ALA A 190 -34.25 -42.29 -24.85
CA ALA A 190 -34.94 -42.90 -23.71
C ALA A 190 -34.02 -43.05 -22.49
N ALA A 191 -32.73 -43.30 -22.69
CA ALA A 191 -31.74 -43.37 -21.61
C ALA A 191 -31.49 -41.99 -20.98
N LEU A 192 -31.41 -40.93 -21.78
CA LEU A 192 -31.31 -39.55 -21.29
C LEU A 192 -32.56 -39.15 -20.48
N GLU A 193 -33.75 -39.43 -21.00
CA GLU A 193 -34.99 -39.15 -20.27
C GLU A 193 -35.09 -39.96 -18.97
N ALA A 194 -34.69 -41.24 -18.97
CA ALA A 194 -34.62 -42.05 -17.75
C ALA A 194 -33.61 -41.47 -16.73
N ALA A 195 -32.44 -41.00 -17.19
CA ALA A 195 -31.46 -40.35 -16.32
C ALA A 195 -31.98 -39.02 -15.73
N ARG A 196 -32.73 -38.24 -16.52
CA ARG A 196 -33.40 -37.01 -16.06
C ARG A 196 -34.51 -37.29 -15.05
N GLU A 197 -35.29 -38.34 -15.26
CA GLU A 197 -36.30 -38.80 -14.29
C GLU A 197 -35.64 -39.25 -12.97
N GLU A 198 -34.56 -40.02 -13.03
CA GLU A 198 -33.79 -40.43 -11.85
C GLU A 198 -33.22 -39.21 -11.10
N LEU A 199 -32.64 -38.25 -11.81
CA LEU A 199 -32.18 -36.99 -11.23
C LEU A 199 -33.32 -36.21 -10.54
N ALA A 200 -34.51 -36.17 -11.16
CA ALA A 200 -35.67 -35.52 -10.56
C ALA A 200 -36.13 -36.23 -9.28
N VAL A 201 -36.10 -37.56 -9.23
CA VAL A 201 -36.40 -38.35 -8.02
C VAL A 201 -35.37 -38.08 -6.92
N CYS A 202 -34.07 -38.16 -7.22
CA CYS A 202 -33.02 -37.90 -6.22
C CYS A 202 -33.09 -36.46 -5.68
N ARG A 203 -33.40 -35.47 -6.52
CA ARG A 203 -33.61 -34.08 -6.09
C ARG A 203 -34.84 -33.95 -5.18
N ALA A 204 -35.94 -34.62 -5.52
CA ALA A 204 -37.15 -34.62 -4.68
C ALA A 204 -36.91 -35.29 -3.31
N GLU A 205 -36.14 -36.37 -3.26
CA GLU A 205 -35.73 -37.03 -2.01
C GLU A 205 -34.86 -36.10 -1.16
N LEU A 206 -33.87 -35.41 -1.75
CA LEU A 206 -33.06 -34.42 -1.04
C LEU A 206 -33.91 -33.26 -0.51
N ASP A 207 -34.84 -32.74 -1.32
CA ASP A 207 -35.72 -31.63 -0.93
C ASP A 207 -36.72 -32.02 0.17
N ALA A 208 -37.05 -33.31 0.30
CA ALA A 208 -37.90 -33.83 1.37
C ALA A 208 -37.20 -33.85 2.74
N ILE A 209 -35.86 -33.80 2.79
CA ILE A 209 -35.09 -33.80 4.04
C ILE A 209 -35.25 -32.44 4.74
N PRO A 210 -35.71 -32.40 6.00
CA PRO A 210 -35.91 -31.15 6.72
C PRO A 210 -34.64 -30.27 6.79
N GLY A 211 -34.76 -29.05 6.27
CA GLY A 211 -33.69 -28.06 6.27
C GLY A 211 -32.62 -28.25 5.19
N ALA A 212 -32.66 -29.32 4.38
CA ALA A 212 -31.68 -29.57 3.32
C ALA A 212 -31.70 -28.48 2.24
N VAL A 213 -32.89 -28.04 1.82
CA VAL A 213 -33.06 -26.91 0.88
C VAL A 213 -32.39 -25.64 1.40
N GLY A 214 -32.59 -25.31 2.68
CA GLY A 214 -31.97 -24.14 3.31
C GLY A 214 -30.44 -24.24 3.40
N ARG A 215 -29.91 -25.43 3.72
CA ARG A 215 -28.46 -25.69 3.73
C ARG A 215 -27.88 -25.65 2.32
N ARG A 216 -28.57 -26.15 1.30
CA ARG A 216 -28.17 -26.05 -0.12
C ARG A 216 -28.04 -24.59 -0.55
N HIS A 217 -29.05 -23.77 -0.27
CA HIS A 217 -28.98 -22.33 -0.57
C HIS A 217 -27.84 -21.63 0.18
N ARG A 218 -27.60 -22.00 1.44
CA ARG A 218 -26.47 -21.45 2.21
C ARG A 218 -25.13 -21.90 1.61
N ARG A 219 -25.00 -23.16 1.18
CA ARG A 219 -23.79 -23.69 0.52
C ARG A 219 -23.50 -22.95 -0.78
N ALA A 220 -24.50 -22.79 -1.65
CA ALA A 220 -24.34 -22.03 -2.89
C ALA A 220 -23.92 -20.57 -2.64
N ARG A 221 -24.50 -19.92 -1.62
CA ARG A 221 -24.09 -18.57 -1.21
C ARG A 221 -22.64 -18.54 -0.69
N LEU A 222 -22.24 -19.56 0.08
CA LEU A 222 -20.87 -19.67 0.57
C LEU A 222 -19.87 -19.89 -0.56
N GLU A 223 -20.17 -20.76 -1.53
CA GLU A 223 -19.33 -21.01 -2.71
C GLU A 223 -19.16 -19.73 -3.55
N GLN A 224 -20.23 -18.94 -3.72
CA GLN A 224 -20.14 -17.62 -4.35
C GLN A 224 -19.22 -16.68 -3.54
N SER A 225 -19.45 -16.56 -2.23
CA SER A 225 -18.61 -15.70 -1.38
C SER A 225 -17.17 -16.18 -1.29
N GLU A 226 -16.92 -17.48 -1.40
CA GLU A 226 -15.60 -18.09 -1.43
C GLU A 226 -14.88 -17.67 -2.71
N SER A 227 -15.53 -17.79 -3.86
CA SER A 227 -14.93 -17.39 -5.16
C SER A 227 -14.56 -15.90 -5.19
N GLU A 228 -15.45 -15.04 -4.69
CA GLU A 228 -15.21 -13.59 -4.55
C GLU A 228 -14.06 -13.30 -3.58
N LEU A 229 -14.03 -13.99 -2.42
CA LEU A 229 -13.01 -13.78 -1.41
C LEU A 229 -11.64 -14.32 -1.85
N VAL A 230 -11.60 -15.50 -2.48
CA VAL A 230 -10.38 -16.12 -3.02
C VAL A 230 -9.70 -15.16 -4.00
N SER A 231 -10.44 -14.60 -4.95
CA SER A 231 -9.91 -13.64 -5.92
C SER A 231 -9.29 -12.41 -5.26
N ARG A 232 -9.94 -11.88 -4.20
CA ARG A 232 -9.43 -10.72 -3.45
C ARG A 232 -8.22 -11.07 -2.59
N VAL A 233 -8.24 -12.23 -1.96
CA VAL A 233 -7.12 -12.73 -1.15
C VAL A 233 -5.91 -13.01 -2.04
N GLU A 234 -6.10 -13.59 -3.22
CA GLU A 234 -5.06 -13.82 -4.21
C GLU A 234 -4.43 -12.50 -4.67
N ALA A 235 -5.23 -11.47 -4.96
CA ALA A 235 -4.71 -10.15 -5.30
C ALA A 235 -3.83 -9.53 -4.20
N VAL A 236 -4.11 -9.84 -2.91
CA VAL A 236 -3.33 -9.35 -1.77
C VAL A 236 -2.10 -10.21 -1.46
N LEU A 237 -2.22 -11.54 -1.58
CA LEU A 237 -1.14 -12.49 -1.31
C LEU A 237 -0.19 -12.70 -2.50
N GLY A 238 -0.61 -12.38 -3.72
CA GLY A 238 0.09 -12.67 -4.97
C GLY A 238 0.14 -14.16 -5.33
N ARG A 239 -0.69 -14.98 -4.69
CA ARG A 239 -0.78 -16.43 -4.91
C ARG A 239 -2.15 -16.97 -4.53
N GLU A 240 -2.53 -18.09 -5.13
CA GLU A 240 -3.76 -18.78 -4.81
C GLU A 240 -3.80 -19.19 -3.32
N PRO A 241 -4.87 -18.85 -2.57
CA PRO A 241 -4.99 -19.14 -1.14
C PRO A 241 -5.29 -20.62 -0.89
N THR A 242 -4.26 -21.44 -0.77
CA THR A 242 -4.41 -22.88 -0.47
C THR A 242 -4.10 -23.19 1.00
N GLY A 243 -5.06 -23.79 1.71
CA GLY A 243 -4.87 -24.42 3.03
C GLY A 243 -5.23 -23.55 4.24
N GLU A 244 -4.97 -24.08 5.45
CA GLU A 244 -5.37 -23.48 6.74
C GLU A 244 -4.47 -22.30 7.18
N GLY A 245 -3.40 -22.00 6.43
CA GLY A 245 -2.44 -20.94 6.74
C GLY A 245 -2.82 -19.54 6.24
N VAL A 246 -3.84 -19.43 5.39
CA VAL A 246 -4.22 -18.19 4.69
C VAL A 246 -4.55 -17.06 5.67
N GLU A 247 -5.29 -17.36 6.75
CA GLU A 247 -5.62 -16.39 7.80
C GLU A 247 -4.37 -15.83 8.48
N ALA A 248 -3.39 -16.69 8.78
CA ALA A 248 -2.15 -16.27 9.42
C ALA A 248 -1.28 -15.44 8.46
N ASP A 249 -1.22 -15.84 7.19
CA ASP A 249 -0.46 -15.15 6.16
C ASP A 249 -1.03 -13.74 5.91
N LEU A 250 -2.35 -13.60 5.82
CA LEU A 250 -3.02 -12.30 5.68
C LEU A 250 -2.74 -11.38 6.89
N ARG A 251 -2.76 -11.92 8.11
CA ARG A 251 -2.44 -11.13 9.31
C ARG A 251 -0.96 -10.77 9.44
N ALA A 252 -0.08 -11.52 8.78
CA ALA A 252 1.34 -11.20 8.73
C ALA A 252 1.65 -10.06 7.74
N ILE A 253 0.71 -9.69 6.86
CA ILE A 253 0.91 -8.58 5.93
C ILE A 253 0.86 -7.25 6.68
N THR A 254 2.02 -6.60 6.70
CA THR A 254 2.19 -5.26 7.23
C THR A 254 2.54 -4.27 6.14
N ALA A 255 2.07 -3.03 6.28
CA ALA A 255 2.49 -1.89 5.46
C ALA A 255 3.41 -0.96 6.27
N PRO A 256 4.30 -0.20 5.59
CA PRO A 256 5.01 0.90 6.22
C PRO A 256 4.02 1.83 6.91
N TYR A 257 4.33 2.22 8.14
CA TYR A 257 3.53 3.20 8.86
C TYR A 257 3.85 4.61 8.38
N GLU A 258 2.81 5.38 8.08
CA GLU A 258 2.92 6.81 7.78
C GLU A 258 2.50 7.62 9.02
N PRO A 259 3.43 8.34 9.68
CA PRO A 259 3.19 9.02 10.95
C PRO A 259 2.45 10.36 10.80
N VAL A 260 1.38 10.40 10.01
CA VAL A 260 0.68 11.65 9.64
C VAL A 260 0.12 12.36 10.88
N ALA A 261 -0.47 11.60 11.81
CA ALA A 261 -1.05 12.17 13.03
C ALA A 261 0.04 12.71 13.99
N GLU A 262 1.16 12.01 14.08
CA GLU A 262 2.31 12.35 14.91
C GLU A 262 3.06 13.56 14.34
N VAL A 263 3.23 13.63 13.01
CA VAL A 263 3.77 14.82 12.33
C VAL A 263 2.88 16.04 12.58
N ALA A 264 1.56 15.90 12.45
CA ALA A 264 0.62 16.98 12.73
C ALA A 264 0.66 17.40 14.21
N GLY A 265 0.73 16.43 15.13
CA GLY A 265 0.87 16.68 16.57
C GLY A 265 2.18 17.40 16.92
N LEU A 266 3.30 16.98 16.33
CA LEU A 266 4.61 17.62 16.51
C LEU A 266 4.63 19.04 15.94
N THR A 267 4.03 19.25 14.76
CA THR A 267 3.89 20.57 14.14
C THR A 267 3.07 21.50 15.04
N ALA A 268 1.91 21.03 15.52
CA ALA A 268 1.07 21.80 16.44
C ALA A 268 1.77 22.12 17.76
N ALA A 269 2.58 21.21 18.29
CA ALA A 269 3.36 21.44 19.50
C ALA A 269 4.46 22.50 19.29
N LEU A 270 5.14 22.49 18.14
CA LEU A 270 6.12 23.51 17.79
C LEU A 270 5.46 24.89 17.64
N ILE A 271 4.31 24.95 16.96
CA ILE A 271 3.50 26.18 16.82
C ILE A 271 3.05 26.69 18.19
N GLY A 272 2.54 25.80 19.05
CA GLY A 272 2.10 26.14 20.40
C GLY A 272 3.23 26.69 21.30
N ALA A 273 4.49 26.33 21.01
CA ALA A 273 5.67 26.88 21.67
C ALA A 273 6.16 28.21 21.06
N GLY A 274 5.44 28.76 20.08
CA GLY A 274 5.81 30.00 19.39
C GLY A 274 6.93 29.83 18.35
N LEU A 275 7.15 28.61 17.86
CA LEU A 275 8.21 28.28 16.88
C LEU A 275 7.64 28.17 15.45
N ASP A 276 6.65 28.99 15.10
CA ASP A 276 5.95 28.97 13.81
C ASP A 276 6.93 29.06 12.62
N ASP A 277 7.88 30.00 12.68
CA ASP A 277 8.91 30.21 11.66
C ASP A 277 9.81 28.97 11.45
N ALA A 278 9.90 28.08 12.45
CA ALA A 278 10.69 26.86 12.34
C ALA A 278 9.96 25.75 11.58
N THR A 279 8.68 25.89 11.28
CA THR A 279 7.85 24.81 10.69
C THR A 279 7.46 25.07 9.24
N SER A 280 7.45 26.32 8.76
CA SER A 280 6.92 26.67 7.43
C SER A 280 7.72 26.11 6.24
N ASP A 281 9.04 25.92 6.40
CA ASP A 281 9.95 25.55 5.29
C ASP A 281 10.62 24.17 5.46
N ILE A 282 10.31 23.45 6.54
CA ILE A 282 10.98 22.18 6.84
C ILE A 282 10.14 21.01 6.29
N PRO A 283 10.72 20.15 5.43
CA PRO A 283 10.02 18.95 4.99
C PRO A 283 9.71 18.05 6.19
N GLU A 284 8.55 17.37 6.18
CA GLU A 284 8.06 16.54 7.29
C GLU A 284 9.11 15.54 7.80
N SER A 285 9.89 14.95 6.88
CA SER A 285 10.99 14.03 7.18
C SER A 285 12.09 14.60 8.08
N ARG A 286 12.24 15.92 8.17
CA ARG A 286 13.26 16.62 8.99
C ARG A 286 12.68 17.31 10.23
N LEU A 287 11.36 17.25 10.43
CA LEU A 287 10.70 17.94 11.54
C LEU A 287 11.14 17.38 12.90
N ALA A 288 11.28 16.06 13.02
CA ALA A 288 11.76 15.40 14.23
C ALA A 288 13.20 15.81 14.59
N ASP A 289 14.09 15.89 13.61
CA ASP A 289 15.48 16.34 13.83
C ASP A 289 15.52 17.80 14.28
N LYS A 290 14.67 18.65 13.70
CA LYS A 290 14.54 20.04 14.14
C LYS A 290 14.05 20.13 15.59
N ALA A 291 13.01 19.38 15.96
CA ALA A 291 12.50 19.35 17.32
C ALA A 291 13.58 18.91 18.33
N ARG A 292 14.36 17.87 18.01
CA ARG A 292 15.51 17.43 18.81
C ARG A 292 16.56 18.53 18.97
N GLN A 293 16.88 19.24 17.89
CA GLN A 293 17.83 20.36 17.92
C GLN A 293 17.35 21.49 18.86
N ILE A 294 16.07 21.84 18.78
CA ILE A 294 15.47 22.90 19.60
C ILE A 294 15.48 22.49 21.08
N LEU A 295 15.05 21.27 21.41
CA LEU A 295 15.07 20.74 22.78
C LEU A 295 16.49 20.72 23.35
N ALA A 296 17.48 20.28 22.56
CA ALA A 296 18.88 20.30 22.97
C ALA A 296 19.41 21.72 23.20
N SER A 297 18.98 22.70 22.39
CA SER A 297 19.33 24.11 22.57
C SER A 297 18.71 24.69 23.85
N ASN A 298 17.42 24.45 24.08
CA ASN A 298 16.72 24.91 25.28
C ASN A 298 17.33 24.32 26.56
N ALA A 299 17.67 23.02 26.55
CA ALA A 299 18.34 22.38 27.68
C ALA A 299 19.73 22.99 27.97
N ARG A 300 20.46 23.47 26.95
CA ARG A 300 21.71 24.22 27.17
C ARG A 300 21.43 25.60 27.77
N ALA A 301 20.41 26.30 27.30
CA ALA A 301 19.99 27.59 27.83
C ALA A 301 19.55 27.48 29.31
N GLU A 302 18.75 26.47 29.65
CA GLU A 302 18.34 26.15 31.03
C GLU A 302 19.53 25.90 31.95
N ARG A 303 20.46 25.04 31.54
CA ARG A 303 21.69 24.78 32.32
C ARG A 303 22.48 26.06 32.52
N ARG A 304 22.67 26.85 31.46
CA ARG A 304 23.40 28.11 31.53
C ARG A 304 22.75 29.10 32.50
N ARG A 305 21.42 29.24 32.43
CA ARG A 305 20.66 30.09 33.33
C ARG A 305 20.77 29.61 34.78
N ALA A 306 20.68 28.30 35.02
CA ALA A 306 20.86 27.72 36.35
C ALA A 306 22.27 27.98 36.92
N GLU A 307 23.32 27.86 36.10
CA GLU A 307 24.69 28.20 36.50
C GLU A 307 24.83 29.69 36.87
N LEU A 308 24.21 30.59 36.10
CA LEU A 308 24.21 32.02 36.39
C LEU A 308 23.46 32.34 37.69
N VAL A 309 22.29 31.72 37.91
CA VAL A 309 21.50 31.88 39.14
C VAL A 309 22.30 31.40 40.36
N ALA A 310 22.94 30.23 40.27
CA ALA A 310 23.80 29.74 41.35
C ALA A 310 24.99 30.68 41.64
N ALA A 311 25.57 31.28 40.60
CA ALA A 311 26.63 32.28 40.76
C ALA A 311 26.12 33.59 41.40
N ILE A 312 24.91 34.05 41.05
CA ILE A 312 24.25 35.20 41.66
C ILE A 312 23.99 34.96 43.15
N ASP A 313 23.50 33.76 43.52
CA ASP A 313 23.23 33.38 44.90
C ASP A 313 24.54 33.36 45.73
N ALA A 314 25.60 32.75 45.18
CA ALA A 314 26.93 32.72 45.82
C ALA A 314 27.50 34.14 46.01
N LEU A 315 27.31 35.05 45.04
CA LEU A 315 27.66 36.47 45.18
C LEU A 315 26.84 37.16 46.27
N GLY A 316 25.55 36.85 46.39
CA GLY A 316 24.68 37.37 47.44
C GLY A 316 25.15 36.98 48.84
N GLU A 317 25.56 35.72 49.02
CA GLU A 317 26.13 35.23 50.28
C GLU A 317 27.45 35.94 50.61
N ALA A 318 28.37 36.02 49.65
CA ALA A 318 29.66 36.69 49.83
C ALA A 318 29.50 38.18 50.17
N LEU A 319 28.61 38.89 49.47
CA LEU A 319 28.28 40.28 49.76
C LEU A 319 27.76 40.46 51.19
N THR A 320 26.89 39.56 51.65
CA THR A 320 26.35 39.59 53.02
C THR A 320 27.47 39.49 54.06
N VAL A 321 28.46 38.61 53.85
CA VAL A 321 29.62 38.45 54.75
C VAL A 321 30.49 39.71 54.76
N LEU A 322 30.77 40.29 53.59
CA LEU A 322 31.60 41.50 53.48
C LEU A 322 30.91 42.73 54.07
N GLU A 323 29.61 42.89 53.83
CA GLU A 323 28.81 43.99 54.38
C GLU A 323 28.71 43.91 55.91
N ALA A 324 28.57 42.70 56.46
CA ALA A 324 28.62 42.49 57.91
C ALA A 324 29.99 42.87 58.50
N ALA A 325 31.09 42.44 57.86
CA ALA A 325 32.44 42.81 58.30
C ALA A 325 32.68 44.33 58.23
N ALA A 326 32.20 44.99 57.16
CA ALA A 326 32.27 46.44 57.01
C ALA A 326 31.45 47.17 58.10
N ALA A 327 30.25 46.68 58.41
CA ALA A 327 29.38 47.25 59.46
C ALA A 327 29.98 47.15 60.87
N GLU A 328 30.77 46.10 61.13
CA GLU A 328 31.53 45.93 62.37
C GLU A 328 32.81 46.79 62.44
N GLY A 329 33.14 47.52 61.36
CA GLY A 329 34.35 48.33 61.27
C GLY A 329 35.63 47.50 61.10
N ARG A 330 35.53 46.25 60.64
CA ARG A 330 36.71 45.45 60.29
C ARG A 330 37.34 46.02 59.02
N SER A 331 38.67 46.07 59.02
CA SER A 331 39.44 46.56 57.87
C SER A 331 40.00 45.41 57.02
N ASP A 332 40.18 44.22 57.60
CA ASP A 332 40.66 43.04 56.90
C ASP A 332 39.51 42.30 56.21
N VAL A 333 39.77 41.79 55.00
CA VAL A 333 38.80 41.01 54.22
C VAL A 333 38.57 39.67 54.93
N PRO A 334 37.34 39.35 55.35
CA PRO A 334 37.05 38.05 55.97
C PRO A 334 37.27 36.91 54.96
N GLU A 335 37.60 35.73 55.47
CA GLU A 335 37.65 34.52 54.65
C GLU A 335 36.26 34.28 54.04
N MET A 336 36.17 34.31 52.71
CA MET A 336 34.92 34.17 51.99
C MET A 336 34.71 32.72 51.53
N PRO A 337 33.44 32.28 51.37
CA PRO A 337 33.15 31.06 50.63
C PRO A 337 33.75 31.16 49.21
N ARG A 338 34.23 30.03 48.69
CA ARG A 338 34.78 29.98 47.33
C ARG A 338 33.69 30.32 46.32
N LEU A 339 33.93 31.35 45.52
CA LEU A 339 33.04 31.74 44.45
C LEU A 339 33.20 30.78 43.26
N PRO A 340 32.13 30.46 42.54
CA PRO A 340 32.24 29.83 41.22
C PRO A 340 33.05 30.71 40.26
N ASP A 341 33.76 30.12 39.30
CA ASP A 341 34.60 30.84 38.32
C ASP A 341 33.87 32.02 37.64
N MET A 342 32.56 31.87 37.38
CA MET A 342 31.75 32.92 36.76
C MET A 342 31.42 34.10 37.68
N ALA A 343 31.41 33.87 38.99
CA ALA A 343 31.17 34.87 40.01
C ALA A 343 32.43 35.67 40.34
N GLU A 344 33.62 35.20 39.95
CA GLU A 344 34.82 35.99 40.13
C GLU A 344 34.78 37.23 39.22
N PRO A 345 34.95 38.44 39.77
CA PRO A 345 35.06 39.63 38.94
C PRO A 345 36.33 39.54 38.10
N PRO A 346 36.31 39.99 36.84
CA PRO A 346 37.49 39.96 35.99
C PRO A 346 38.64 40.70 36.68
N VAL A 347 39.81 40.06 36.71
CA VAL A 347 40.99 40.40 37.54
C VAL A 347 41.50 41.83 37.35
N ALA A 348 41.06 42.52 36.29
CA ALA A 348 41.53 43.84 35.87
C ALA A 348 41.32 44.99 36.89
N PHE A 349 40.48 44.82 37.93
CA PHE A 349 40.19 45.91 38.89
C PHE A 349 40.90 45.78 40.25
N VAL A 350 41.37 44.60 40.64
CA VAL A 350 41.92 44.38 41.99
C VAL A 350 43.43 44.65 42.05
N ASP A 351 44.17 44.32 41.00
CA ASP A 351 45.63 44.52 40.96
C ASP A 351 46.06 46.00 40.89
N VAL A 352 45.16 46.91 40.49
CA VAL A 352 45.46 48.35 40.42
C VAL A 352 45.57 48.98 41.82
N VAL A 353 44.89 48.40 42.83
CA VAL A 353 44.88 48.96 44.19
C VAL A 353 46.05 48.46 45.03
N GLU A 354 46.53 47.24 44.81
CA GLU A 354 47.74 46.72 45.48
C GLU A 354 49.04 47.23 44.83
N SER A 355 49.04 47.58 43.54
CA SER A 355 50.20 48.17 42.85
C SER A 355 50.33 49.70 43.00
N SER A 356 49.52 50.34 43.86
CA SER A 356 49.62 51.78 44.18
C SER A 356 50.78 52.06 45.17
N ALA A 357 51.98 51.57 44.87
CA ALA A 357 53.20 52.20 45.36
C ALA A 357 53.41 53.51 44.57
N PRO A 358 53.91 54.60 45.16
CA PRO A 358 54.16 55.84 44.45
C PRO A 358 55.27 55.62 43.42
N MET A 359 54.88 55.29 42.19
CA MET A 359 55.76 55.27 41.03
C MET A 359 56.04 56.73 40.64
N ASP A 360 57.29 57.13 40.90
CA ASP A 360 57.88 58.37 40.42
C ASP A 360 57.55 58.60 38.94
N THR A 361 57.07 59.80 38.66
CA THR A 361 56.83 60.37 37.34
C THR A 361 58.04 60.22 36.41
N TYR A 362 57.87 59.49 35.30
CA TYR A 362 58.65 59.68 34.08
C TYR A 362 57.72 59.70 32.85
N GLU A 363 57.39 60.93 32.46
CA GLU A 363 57.45 61.46 31.10
C GLU A 363 57.69 60.47 29.94
N SER A 364 56.64 60.16 29.17
CA SER A 364 56.68 60.16 27.69
C SER A 364 55.32 59.83 27.10
N ALA A 365 54.71 60.85 26.50
CA ALA A 365 53.71 60.71 25.46
C ALA A 365 54.43 60.64 24.10
N GLU A 366 54.05 59.71 23.21
CA GLU A 366 53.65 60.00 21.82
C GLU A 366 53.53 58.73 20.96
N ALA A 367 52.58 58.83 20.03
CA ALA A 367 52.36 58.04 18.81
C ALA A 367 51.70 56.66 18.98
N ALA A 368 50.77 56.24 18.12
CA ALA A 368 49.93 56.87 17.12
C ALA A 368 48.90 55.81 16.70
N ALA A 369 47.68 56.23 16.41
CA ALA A 369 46.68 55.40 15.78
C ALA A 369 47.05 55.11 14.31
N THR A 370 47.00 53.85 13.84
CA THR A 370 46.52 53.53 12.48
C THR A 370 46.21 52.03 12.27
N ALA A 371 45.11 51.80 11.53
CA ALA A 371 44.84 50.74 10.56
C ALA A 371 44.23 49.39 11.00
N ALA A 372 43.02 49.21 10.51
CA ALA A 372 42.24 47.99 10.37
C ALA A 372 42.86 46.96 9.40
N THR A 373 42.52 45.68 9.58
CA THR A 373 41.95 44.73 8.59
C THR A 373 41.73 43.37 9.27
N PRO A 374 40.57 42.70 9.13
CA PRO A 374 40.33 41.38 9.72
C PRO A 374 40.91 40.27 8.83
N GLU A 375 41.72 39.40 9.44
CA GLU A 375 42.24 38.16 8.85
C GLU A 375 41.12 37.10 8.77
N ALA A 376 40.98 36.52 7.58
CA ALA A 376 40.13 35.35 7.32
C ALA A 376 40.76 34.07 7.90
N PRO A 377 39.96 33.07 8.30
CA PRO A 377 40.49 31.78 8.75
C PRO A 377 41.07 30.96 7.57
N PRO A 378 42.07 30.10 7.82
CA PRO A 378 42.72 29.31 6.79
C PRO A 378 41.85 28.13 6.33
N ASP A 379 41.95 27.90 5.03
CA ASP A 379 41.45 26.79 4.24
C ASP A 379 42.25 25.52 4.61
N GLU A 380 41.66 24.60 5.39
CA GLU A 380 42.24 23.28 5.65
C GLU A 380 41.87 22.32 4.51
N SER A 381 42.69 22.35 3.46
CA SER A 381 42.79 21.30 2.46
C SER A 381 43.74 20.21 2.97
N GLY A 382 43.16 19.19 3.61
CA GLY A 382 43.85 17.95 3.99
C GLY A 382 43.64 16.86 2.94
N GLU A 383 44.49 16.84 1.91
CA GLU A 383 44.74 15.64 1.11
C GLU A 383 45.44 14.59 2.00
N GLY A 384 44.76 13.48 2.26
CA GLY A 384 45.26 12.35 3.03
C GLY A 384 44.93 11.04 2.32
N THR A 385 45.82 10.61 1.43
CA THR A 385 45.89 9.29 0.81
C THR A 385 46.09 8.17 1.83
N GLY A 386 45.29 7.11 1.73
CA GLY A 386 45.52 5.79 2.35
C GLY A 386 44.27 4.92 2.19
N ALA A 387 44.11 4.13 1.13
CA ALA A 387 44.71 2.79 0.95
C ALA A 387 44.42 1.83 2.12
N ALA A 388 43.22 1.22 2.09
CA ALA A 388 42.97 -0.10 2.65
C ALA A 388 41.73 -0.70 1.96
N GLU A 389 41.91 -1.89 1.40
CA GLU A 389 40.91 -2.75 0.76
C GLU A 389 39.74 -3.09 1.73
N PRO A 390 38.61 -3.54 1.19
CA PRO A 390 38.41 -4.99 1.26
C PRO A 390 37.89 -5.62 -0.04
N GLU A 391 38.51 -6.73 -0.38
CA GLU A 391 37.91 -7.81 -1.17
C GLU A 391 36.65 -8.33 -0.45
N GLY A 392 35.59 -8.56 -1.22
CA GLY A 392 34.32 -9.06 -0.71
C GLY A 392 33.21 -9.00 -1.76
N SER A 393 33.51 -9.55 -2.94
CA SER A 393 32.54 -9.85 -3.98
C SER A 393 31.61 -10.96 -3.50
N GLU A 394 30.37 -10.61 -3.17
CA GLU A 394 29.26 -11.56 -3.19
C GLU A 394 28.24 -11.09 -4.22
N ASP A 395 27.99 -12.00 -5.16
CA ASP A 395 27.14 -11.87 -6.33
C ASP A 395 25.72 -11.46 -5.97
N ILE A 396 25.36 -10.20 -6.26
CA ILE A 396 23.96 -9.82 -6.42
C ILE A 396 23.57 -10.23 -7.83
N ALA A 397 23.09 -11.47 -7.95
CA ALA A 397 22.33 -11.92 -9.09
C ALA A 397 21.19 -10.93 -9.32
N SER A 398 21.33 -10.13 -10.37
CA SER A 398 20.28 -9.30 -10.91
C SER A 398 19.33 -10.26 -11.62
N GLU A 399 18.37 -10.80 -10.88
CA GLU A 399 17.25 -11.55 -11.46
C GLU A 399 16.42 -10.57 -12.30
N ASP A 400 16.55 -10.71 -13.62
CA ASP A 400 15.59 -10.26 -14.61
C ASP A 400 14.19 -10.65 -14.16
N VAL A 401 13.45 -9.69 -13.61
CA VAL A 401 12.00 -9.80 -13.43
C VAL A 401 11.40 -9.65 -14.82
N ALA A 402 11.17 -10.80 -15.45
CA ALA A 402 10.32 -10.90 -16.61
C ALA A 402 8.91 -10.41 -16.23
N PRO A 403 8.28 -9.50 -17.01
CA PRO A 403 6.86 -9.26 -16.89
C PRO A 403 6.11 -10.48 -17.43
N GLU A 404 5.78 -11.43 -16.56
CA GLU A 404 4.82 -12.50 -16.86
C GLU A 404 3.39 -11.97 -16.63
N ASP A 405 2.58 -12.12 -17.68
CA ASP A 405 1.12 -12.07 -17.71
C ASP A 405 0.40 -10.76 -17.41
N ALA A 406 0.88 -9.66 -18.03
CA ALA A 406 -0.10 -8.73 -18.58
C ALA A 406 -0.79 -9.46 -19.74
N GLU A 407 -2.06 -9.85 -19.57
CA GLU A 407 -2.90 -10.19 -20.72
C GLU A 407 -2.65 -9.13 -21.79
N PRO A 408 -2.41 -9.52 -23.06
CA PRO A 408 -2.09 -8.56 -24.09
C PRO A 408 -3.27 -7.60 -24.14
N VAL A 409 -3.09 -6.39 -23.59
CA VAL A 409 -3.99 -5.25 -23.79
C VAL A 409 -4.17 -5.25 -25.28
N ARG A 410 -5.35 -5.69 -25.74
CA ARG A 410 -5.66 -5.72 -27.17
C ARG A 410 -5.46 -4.29 -27.59
N SER A 411 -4.32 -4.01 -28.25
CA SER A 411 -4.02 -2.68 -28.70
C SER A 411 -4.99 -2.46 -29.85
N PHE A 412 -6.18 -1.99 -29.52
CA PHE A 412 -7.17 -1.62 -30.51
C PHE A 412 -6.52 -0.50 -31.32
N ARG A 413 -6.04 -0.87 -32.52
CA ARG A 413 -5.49 0.11 -33.47
C ARG A 413 -6.59 1.03 -33.97
N ASP A 414 -7.85 0.61 -33.84
CA ASP A 414 -9.04 1.35 -34.16
C ASP A 414 -9.91 1.54 -32.90
N ARG A 415 -10.16 2.80 -32.53
CA ARG A 415 -11.02 3.14 -31.40
C ARG A 415 -12.47 2.73 -31.62
N HIS A 416 -12.92 2.59 -32.87
CA HIS A 416 -14.25 2.07 -33.18
C HIS A 416 -14.39 0.60 -32.81
N GLU A 417 -13.35 -0.20 -33.04
CA GLU A 417 -13.33 -1.62 -32.65
C GLU A 417 -13.39 -1.79 -31.12
N LEU A 418 -12.80 -0.87 -30.36
CA LEU A 418 -12.92 -0.85 -28.90
C LEU A 418 -14.37 -0.63 -28.46
N VAL A 419 -15.05 0.37 -29.03
CA VAL A 419 -16.47 0.63 -28.72
C VAL A 419 -17.36 -0.55 -29.11
N ASP A 420 -17.09 -1.19 -30.27
CA ASP A 420 -17.80 -2.40 -30.71
C ASP A 420 -17.58 -3.58 -29.76
N ALA A 421 -16.34 -3.78 -29.29
CA ALA A 421 -16.01 -4.83 -28.34
C ALA A 421 -16.73 -4.63 -26.99
N MET A 422 -16.72 -3.40 -26.46
CA MET A 422 -17.41 -3.09 -25.20
C MET A 422 -18.93 -3.20 -25.33
N HIS A 423 -19.50 -2.81 -26.47
CA HIS A 423 -20.92 -3.02 -26.77
C HIS A 423 -21.25 -4.52 -26.84
N TRP A 424 -20.38 -5.34 -27.43
CA TRP A 424 -20.54 -6.79 -27.47
C TRP A 424 -20.47 -7.42 -26.08
N GLU A 425 -19.51 -7.01 -25.23
CA GLU A 425 -19.41 -7.49 -23.85
C GLU A 425 -20.66 -7.17 -23.03
N ALA A 426 -21.18 -5.94 -23.14
CA ALA A 426 -22.44 -5.55 -22.52
C ALA A 426 -23.62 -6.39 -23.03
N MET A 427 -23.66 -6.70 -24.34
CA MET A 427 -24.67 -7.59 -24.92
C MET A 427 -24.60 -9.01 -24.35
N VAL A 428 -23.40 -9.56 -24.16
CA VAL A 428 -23.22 -10.89 -23.56
C VAL A 428 -23.67 -10.89 -22.10
N ALA A 429 -23.34 -9.85 -21.33
CA ALA A 429 -23.81 -9.70 -19.95
C ALA A 429 -25.35 -9.63 -19.88
N ILE A 430 -25.98 -8.87 -20.77
CA ILE A 430 -27.45 -8.78 -20.88
C ILE A 430 -28.08 -10.12 -21.28
N ALA A 431 -27.45 -10.87 -22.20
CA ALA A 431 -27.92 -12.18 -22.60
C ALA A 431 -27.80 -13.21 -21.47
N GLY A 432 -26.70 -13.19 -20.71
CA GLY A 432 -26.50 -14.03 -19.53
C GLY A 432 -27.55 -13.77 -18.45
N ALA A 433 -27.79 -12.50 -18.12
CA ALA A 433 -28.82 -12.11 -17.14
C ALA A 433 -30.25 -12.53 -17.53
N ARG A 434 -30.50 -12.81 -18.81
CA ARG A 434 -31.79 -13.34 -19.31
C ARG A 434 -31.90 -14.86 -19.23
N ALA A 435 -30.79 -15.60 -19.18
CA ALA A 435 -30.81 -17.05 -19.14
C ALA A 435 -31.23 -17.58 -17.75
N ASP A 436 -31.02 -16.79 -16.69
CA ASP A 436 -31.24 -17.19 -15.31
C ASP A 436 -32.65 -16.85 -14.78
N GLY A 437 -33.63 -17.65 -15.19
CA GLY A 437 -34.71 -18.08 -14.29
C GLY A 437 -36.10 -17.41 -14.36
N PRO A 438 -37.13 -18.06 -13.78
CA PRO A 438 -38.56 -17.69 -13.90
C PRO A 438 -39.00 -16.50 -13.02
N ALA A 439 -38.08 -15.77 -12.39
CA ALA A 439 -38.37 -14.75 -11.37
C ALA A 439 -38.46 -13.31 -11.88
N GLY A 440 -38.38 -13.09 -13.20
CA GLY A 440 -38.38 -11.76 -13.82
C GLY A 440 -36.97 -11.27 -14.15
N GLN A 441 -36.87 -10.33 -15.09
CA GLN A 441 -35.60 -9.79 -15.57
C GLN A 441 -34.88 -9.06 -14.43
N LEU A 442 -33.74 -9.58 -13.99
CA LEU A 442 -32.86 -8.87 -13.07
C LEU A 442 -32.24 -7.66 -13.79
N PRO A 443 -32.11 -6.50 -13.11
CA PRO A 443 -31.43 -5.36 -13.69
C PRO A 443 -29.94 -5.66 -13.89
N VAL A 444 -29.38 -5.25 -15.02
CA VAL A 444 -27.94 -5.38 -15.31
C VAL A 444 -27.25 -4.13 -14.79
N VAL A 445 -26.24 -4.30 -13.94
CA VAL A 445 -25.44 -3.19 -13.39
C VAL A 445 -24.09 -3.16 -14.10
N LEU A 446 -23.75 -2.02 -14.69
CA LEU A 446 -22.44 -1.77 -15.29
C LEU A 446 -21.69 -0.75 -14.41
N ASP A 447 -20.57 -1.18 -13.83
CA ASP A 447 -19.72 -0.35 -12.98
C ASP A 447 -18.60 0.29 -13.80
N ASP A 448 -18.71 1.60 -13.99
CA ASP A 448 -17.89 2.47 -14.82
C ASP A 448 -17.34 1.83 -16.11
N PRO A 449 -18.22 1.42 -17.05
CA PRO A 449 -17.80 0.76 -18.29
C PRO A 449 -17.10 1.74 -19.26
N PHE A 450 -16.70 2.93 -18.83
CA PHE A 450 -16.15 3.97 -19.69
C PHE A 450 -14.70 4.30 -19.37
N ALA A 451 -14.06 3.65 -18.40
CA ALA A 451 -12.73 4.03 -17.91
C ALA A 451 -11.65 4.21 -19.01
N VAL A 452 -11.78 3.50 -20.14
CA VAL A 452 -10.85 3.53 -21.28
C VAL A 452 -11.34 4.33 -22.50
N LEU A 453 -12.56 4.85 -22.47
CA LEU A 453 -13.20 5.54 -23.60
C LEU A 453 -12.99 7.05 -23.53
N ASP A 454 -12.94 7.72 -24.67
CA ASP A 454 -13.05 9.17 -24.72
C ASP A 454 -14.52 9.62 -24.49
N PRO A 455 -14.76 10.91 -24.19
CA PRO A 455 -16.12 11.41 -23.95
C PRO A 455 -17.11 11.09 -25.09
N ASP A 456 -16.70 11.32 -26.34
CA ASP A 456 -17.55 11.06 -27.52
C ASP A 456 -17.87 9.56 -27.70
N GLU A 457 -16.93 8.70 -27.35
CA GLU A 457 -17.07 7.24 -27.44
C GLU A 457 -17.98 6.68 -26.34
N SER A 458 -17.92 7.27 -25.14
CA SER A 458 -18.83 6.96 -24.03
C SER A 458 -20.27 7.26 -24.43
N VAL A 459 -20.49 8.39 -25.11
CA VAL A 459 -21.80 8.78 -25.66
C VAL A 459 -22.26 7.85 -26.79
N ASP A 460 -21.36 7.42 -27.68
CA ASP A 460 -21.68 6.44 -28.73
C ASP A 460 -22.09 5.09 -28.14
N LEU A 461 -21.31 4.57 -27.19
CA LEU A 461 -21.63 3.33 -26.48
C LEU A 461 -23.01 3.40 -25.81
N MET A 462 -23.29 4.48 -25.07
CA MET A 462 -24.60 4.67 -24.43
C MET A 462 -25.76 4.76 -25.42
N SER A 463 -25.55 5.43 -26.56
CA SER A 463 -26.56 5.53 -27.62
C SER A 463 -26.86 4.19 -28.30
N ARG A 464 -25.93 3.22 -28.24
CA ARG A 464 -26.14 1.85 -28.70
C ARG A 464 -26.85 1.02 -27.63
N LEU A 465 -26.41 1.11 -26.38
CA LEU A 465 -26.98 0.36 -25.26
C LEU A 465 -28.42 0.74 -24.94
N VAL A 466 -28.83 2.01 -25.11
CA VAL A 466 -30.22 2.44 -24.86
C VAL A 466 -31.23 1.73 -25.78
N ARG A 467 -30.80 1.22 -26.94
CA ARG A 467 -31.69 0.44 -27.82
C ARG A 467 -32.02 -0.93 -27.24
N LEU A 468 -31.23 -1.39 -26.26
CA LEU A 468 -31.40 -2.67 -25.58
C LEU A 468 -32.26 -2.53 -24.32
N THR A 469 -32.51 -1.30 -23.84
CA THR A 469 -33.27 -1.06 -22.61
C THR A 469 -34.79 -1.26 -22.78
N ASP A 470 -35.27 -1.41 -24.02
CA ASP A 470 -36.66 -1.87 -24.31
C ASP A 470 -36.96 -3.26 -23.73
N HIS A 471 -35.91 -3.94 -23.26
CA HIS A 471 -35.88 -5.37 -23.05
C HIS A 471 -35.27 -5.79 -21.72
N VAL A 472 -34.45 -4.94 -21.09
CA VAL A 472 -33.79 -5.16 -19.81
C VAL A 472 -33.59 -3.82 -19.11
N GLN A 473 -33.79 -3.77 -17.80
CA GLN A 473 -33.43 -2.60 -17.00
C GLN A 473 -31.91 -2.56 -16.83
N MET A 474 -31.27 -1.47 -17.27
CA MET A 474 -29.83 -1.26 -17.14
C MET A 474 -29.55 -0.15 -16.14
N ILE A 475 -28.62 -0.38 -15.22
CA ILE A 475 -28.12 0.58 -14.24
C ILE A 475 -26.64 0.81 -14.53
N VAL A 476 -26.27 2.05 -14.84
CA VAL A 476 -24.88 2.42 -15.11
C VAL A 476 -24.39 3.30 -13.97
N VAL A 477 -23.29 2.90 -13.33
CA VAL A 477 -22.63 3.67 -12.27
C VAL A 477 -21.40 4.30 -12.89
N THR A 478 -21.33 5.62 -12.94
CA THR A 478 -20.18 6.34 -13.49
C THR A 478 -20.09 7.74 -12.90
N ASP A 479 -18.90 8.31 -12.86
CA ASP A 479 -18.65 9.70 -12.45
C ASP A 479 -18.48 10.65 -13.66
N ARG A 480 -18.66 10.14 -14.89
CA ARG A 480 -18.41 10.89 -16.11
C ARG A 480 -19.54 11.86 -16.46
N PRO A 481 -19.27 13.19 -16.52
CA PRO A 481 -20.31 14.19 -16.74
C PRO A 481 -20.96 14.09 -18.13
N GLU A 482 -20.23 13.67 -19.16
CA GLU A 482 -20.75 13.49 -20.52
C GLU A 482 -21.88 12.44 -20.61
N VAL A 483 -21.86 11.41 -19.76
CA VAL A 483 -22.92 10.38 -19.70
C VAL A 483 -24.17 10.96 -19.04
N ALA A 484 -24.00 11.79 -18.01
CA ALA A 484 -25.11 12.50 -17.37
C ALA A 484 -25.75 13.51 -18.34
N ASP A 485 -24.93 14.28 -19.07
CA ASP A 485 -25.40 15.22 -20.10
C ASP A 485 -26.16 14.50 -21.22
N TRP A 486 -25.66 13.34 -21.66
CA TRP A 486 -26.36 12.49 -22.64
C TRP A 486 -27.71 12.01 -22.09
N ALA A 487 -27.75 11.48 -20.86
CA ALA A 487 -28.99 10.98 -20.27
C ALA A 487 -30.05 12.08 -20.16
N ALA A 488 -29.65 13.29 -19.76
CA ALA A 488 -30.52 14.46 -19.73
C ALA A 488 -31.03 14.87 -21.13
N ALA A 489 -30.23 14.68 -22.18
CA ALA A 489 -30.60 15.01 -23.56
C ALA A 489 -31.58 14.00 -24.19
N VAL A 490 -31.47 12.71 -23.85
CA VAL A 490 -32.37 11.66 -24.35
C VAL A 490 -33.72 11.68 -23.61
N GLY A 491 -33.73 12.12 -22.34
CA GLY A 491 -34.93 12.38 -21.55
C GLY A 491 -35.39 11.20 -20.68
N ASP A 492 -36.21 11.53 -19.67
CA ASP A 492 -36.64 10.63 -18.58
C ASP A 492 -37.40 9.38 -19.06
N GLU A 493 -37.90 9.38 -20.30
CA GLU A 493 -38.56 8.23 -20.91
C GLU A 493 -37.58 7.09 -21.28
N HIS A 494 -36.30 7.41 -21.46
CA HIS A 494 -35.26 6.47 -21.88
C HIS A 494 -34.12 6.34 -20.88
N ALA A 495 -33.79 7.40 -20.13
CA ALA A 495 -32.75 7.37 -19.11
C ALA A 495 -33.12 8.27 -17.94
N ALA A 496 -32.88 7.80 -16.70
CA ALA A 496 -33.07 8.57 -15.49
C ALA A 496 -31.74 8.66 -14.72
N ILE A 497 -31.42 9.86 -14.23
CA ILE A 497 -30.19 10.12 -13.46
C ILE A 497 -30.52 10.02 -11.97
N LEU A 498 -29.74 9.21 -11.24
CA LEU A 498 -29.82 9.10 -9.78
C LEU A 498 -28.50 9.59 -9.18
N GLU A 499 -28.52 10.79 -8.60
CA GLU A 499 -27.36 11.30 -7.87
C GLU A 499 -27.30 10.65 -6.48
N VAL A 500 -26.23 9.90 -6.21
CA VAL A 500 -25.94 9.39 -4.88
C VAL A 500 -25.23 10.49 -4.11
N ALA A 501 -25.93 11.12 -3.17
CA ALA A 501 -25.32 12.09 -2.26
C ALA A 501 -24.17 11.42 -1.50
N ARG A 502 -22.95 11.92 -1.68
CA ARG A 502 -21.76 11.52 -0.93
C ARG A 502 -21.84 11.96 0.53
#